data_AF-A0A1H5X504-F1
#
_entry.id   AF-A0A1H5X504-F1
#
_cell.length_a   1.000
_cell.length_b   1.000
_cell.length_c   1.000
_cell.angle_alpha   90.00
_cell.angle_beta   90.00
_cell.angle_gamma   90.00
#
_symmetry.space_group_name_H-M   'P 1'
#
loop_
_entity.id
_entity.type
_entity.pdbx_description
1 polymer ?
#
loop_
_entity_poly.entity_id
_entity_poly.type
_entity_poly.pdbx_seq_one_letter_code
_entity_poly.pdbx_strand_id
1 'polypeptide(L)' 'MPEPLRVESGELTGEEILDALRDGHRVVVEAELLGGTHQLSLRHDGDTYYCDTPTTLHKHEDEEGMLTCIEKMGYGRVE' A
#
# COMPACT_ATOMS: atom_id res chain seq x y z
N MET A 1 -5.36 18.02 3.16
CA MET A 1 -4.76 16.67 3.13
C MET A 1 -5.63 15.81 4.01
N PRO A 2 -6.33 14.80 3.47
CA PRO A 2 -7.03 13.84 4.31
C PRO A 2 -6.02 13.14 5.23
N GLU A 3 -6.50 12.72 6.40
CA GLU A 3 -5.67 11.99 7.35
C GLU A 3 -5.23 10.65 6.73
N PRO A 4 -3.98 10.21 6.95
CA PRO A 4 -3.51 8.95 6.39
C PRO A 4 -4.27 7.79 7.05
N LEU A 5 -4.84 6.93 6.22
CA LEU A 5 -5.50 5.70 6.64
C LEU A 5 -4.43 4.72 7.14
N ARG A 6 -4.43 4.39 8.42
CA ARG A 6 -3.47 3.47 9.03
C ARG A 6 -4.13 2.12 9.20
N VAL A 7 -3.53 1.09 8.62
CA VAL A 7 -4.06 -0.28 8.65
C VAL A 7 -2.95 -1.27 8.92
N GLU A 8 -3.30 -2.42 9.46
CA GLU A 8 -2.37 -3.54 9.61
C GLU A 8 -2.31 -4.39 8.34
N SER A 9 -1.19 -5.06 8.10
CA SER A 9 -1.04 -5.99 6.98
C SER A 9 -2.09 -7.09 7.08
N GLY A 10 -2.89 -7.26 6.03
CA GLY A 10 -4.00 -8.21 5.99
C GLY A 10 -5.31 -7.73 6.63
N GLU A 11 -5.37 -6.48 7.10
CA GLU A 11 -6.61 -5.85 7.57
C GLU A 11 -7.53 -5.46 6.41
N LEU A 12 -6.97 -4.87 5.35
CA LEU A 12 -7.67 -4.54 4.11
C LEU A 12 -7.26 -5.47 2.97
N THR A 13 -8.12 -5.61 1.96
CA THR A 13 -7.73 -6.23 0.69
C THR A 13 -6.91 -5.24 -0.15
N GLY A 14 -6.16 -5.74 -1.12
CA GLY A 14 -5.41 -4.87 -2.02
C GLY A 14 -6.31 -3.93 -2.84
N GLU A 15 -7.53 -4.35 -3.14
CA GLU A 15 -8.55 -3.52 -3.79
C GLU A 15 -9.04 -2.39 -2.89
N GLU A 16 -9.31 -2.65 -1.61
CA GLU A 16 -9.72 -1.61 -0.65
C GLU A 16 -8.63 -0.56 -0.44
N ILE A 17 -7.37 -1.01 -0.39
CA ILE A 17 -6.21 -0.12 -0.33
C ILE A 17 -6.15 0.76 -1.58
N LEU A 18 -6.36 0.19 -2.77
CA LEU A 18 -6.38 0.94 -4.03
C LEU A 18 -7.53 1.95 -4.09
N ASP A 19 -8.71 1.57 -3.61
CA ASP A 19 -9.87 2.46 -3.58
C ASP A 19 -9.60 3.69 -2.70
N ALA A 20 -8.99 3.50 -1.53
CA ALA A 20 -8.54 4.61 -0.69
C ALA A 20 -7.51 5.51 -1.40
N LEU A 21 -6.54 4.91 -2.09
CA LEU A 21 -5.54 5.66 -2.87
C LEU A 21 -6.17 6.46 -4.01
N ARG A 22 -7.18 5.91 -4.69
CA ARG A 22 -7.97 6.59 -5.74
C ARG A 22 -8.75 7.77 -5.20
N ASP A 23 -9.30 7.65 -4.00
CA ASP A 23 -10.00 8.74 -3.31
C ASP A 23 -9.04 9.86 -2.85
N GLY A 24 -7.73 9.70 -3.10
CA GLY A 24 -6.69 10.66 -2.74
C GLY A 24 -6.26 10.55 -1.27
N HIS A 25 -6.65 9.46 -0.60
CA HIS A 25 -6.13 9.13 0.72
C HIS A 25 -4.74 8.52 0.60
N ARG A 26 -3.91 8.78 1.62
CA ARG A 26 -2.63 8.08 1.79
C ARG A 26 -2.87 6.90 2.71
N VAL A 27 -2.41 5.71 2.34
CA VAL A 27 -2.53 4.51 3.18
C VAL A 27 -1.16 4.21 3.81
N VAL A 28 -1.14 3.97 5.11
CA VAL A 28 0.05 3.54 5.85
C VAL A 28 -0.24 2.14 6.35
N VAL A 29 0.50 1.16 5.84
CA VAL A 29 0.34 -0.24 6.24
C VAL A 29 1.44 -0.59 7.23
N GLU A 30 1.06 -1.11 8.38
CA GLU A 30 2.00 -1.69 9.35
C GLU A 30 2.10 -3.19 9.08
N ALA A 31 3.29 -3.64 8.67
CA ALA A 31 3.54 -5.02 8.28
C ALA A 31 4.81 -5.57 8.95
N GLU A 32 4.81 -6.86 9.28
CA GLU A 32 6.01 -7.55 9.73
C GLU A 32 6.92 -7.87 8.54
N LEU A 33 8.05 -7.18 8.44
CA LEU A 33 9.03 -7.29 7.36
C LEU A 33 10.41 -7.56 7.97
N LEU A 34 11.19 -8.45 7.35
CA LEU A 34 12.57 -8.75 7.76
C LEU A 34 12.76 -9.11 9.25
N GLY A 35 11.72 -9.65 9.91
CA GLY A 35 11.75 -10.03 11.32
C GLY A 35 11.46 -8.88 12.29
N GLY A 36 10.86 -7.77 11.84
CA GLY A 36 10.37 -6.69 12.68
C GLY A 36 9.13 -6.02 12.10
N THR A 37 8.42 -5.25 12.93
CA THR A 37 7.28 -4.46 12.51
C THR A 37 7.76 -3.19 11.81
N HIS A 38 7.33 -2.99 10.57
CA HIS A 38 7.67 -1.83 9.76
C HIS A 38 6.43 -1.20 9.16
N GLN A 39 6.41 0.13 9.16
CA GLN A 39 5.38 0.92 8.49
C GLN A 39 5.83 1.25 7.07
N LEU A 40 4.97 0.97 6.10
CA LEU A 40 5.13 1.35 4.70
C LEU A 40 4.02 2.31 4.29
N SER A 41 4.30 3.17 3.33
CA SER A 41 3.37 4.18 2.86
C SER A 41 3.01 3.95 1.40
N LEU A 42 1.73 3.79 1.15
CA LEU A 42 1.15 3.72 -0.18
C LEU A 42 0.54 5.09 -0.47
N ARG A 43 0.87 5.63 -1.63
CA ARG A 43 0.33 6.91 -2.10
C ARG A 43 0.11 6.86 -3.60
N HIS A 44 -0.82 7.67 -4.07
CA HIS A 44 -1.09 7.86 -5.49
C HIS A 44 -1.10 9.36 -5.78
N ASP A 45 -0.39 9.76 -6.84
CA ASP A 45 -0.28 11.18 -7.24
C ASP A 45 -1.33 11.57 -8.30
N GLY A 46 -2.12 10.61 -8.78
CA GLY A 46 -3.06 10.77 -9.90
C GLY A 46 -2.59 10.07 -11.18
N ASP A 47 -1.28 9.99 -11.38
CA ASP A 47 -0.65 9.36 -12.54
C ASP A 47 0.19 8.11 -12.18
N THR A 48 0.62 7.97 -10.93
CA THR A 48 1.55 6.90 -10.53
C THR A 48 1.32 6.52 -9.08
N TYR A 49 1.28 5.23 -8.82
CA TYR A 49 1.24 4.63 -7.50
C TYR A 49 2.66 4.46 -6.97
N TYR A 50 2.85 4.85 -5.72
CA TYR A 50 4.12 4.72 -5.01
C TYR A 50 3.91 3.86 -3.79
N CYS A 51 4.71 2.81 -3.69
CA CYS A 51 4.82 1.95 -2.52
C CYS A 51 6.18 2.21 -1.88
N ASP A 52 6.16 3.06 -0.86
CA ASP A 52 7.32 3.47 -0.09
C ASP A 52 7.51 2.47 1.05
N THR A 53 8.37 1.49 0.80
CA THR A 53 8.79 0.52 1.81
C THR A 53 10.09 1.00 2.44
N PRO A 54 10.41 0.60 3.68
CA PRO A 54 11.65 1.01 4.35
C PRO A 54 12.92 0.60 3.60
N THR A 55 12.85 -0.41 2.72
CA THR A 55 13.99 -0.94 1.98
C THR A 55 14.09 -0.41 0.56
N THR A 56 12.96 -0.08 -0.09
CA THR A 56 12.91 0.33 -1.50
C THR A 56 11.63 1.09 -1.81
N LEU A 57 11.74 2.14 -2.62
CA LEU A 57 10.59 2.82 -3.20
C LEU A 57 10.18 2.13 -4.52
N HIS A 58 9.04 1.48 -4.52
CA HIS A 58 8.42 0.90 -5.71
C HIS A 58 7.46 1.90 -6.36
N LYS A 59 7.44 1.92 -7.70
CA LYS A 59 6.57 2.79 -8.50
C LYS A 59 5.80 1.95 -9.49
N HIS A 60 4.52 2.22 -9.65
CA HIS A 60 3.62 1.53 -10.57
C HIS A 60 2.79 2.55 -11.32
N GLU A 61 2.74 2.42 -12.64
CA GLU A 61 1.94 3.31 -13.50
C GLU A 61 0.46 2.90 -13.45
N ASP A 62 0.19 1.62 -13.20
CA ASP A 62 -1.15 1.05 -13.18
C ASP A 62 -1.50 0.40 -11.84
N GLU A 63 -2.80 0.33 -11.58
CA GLU A 63 -3.38 -0.30 -10.40
C GLU A 63 -3.10 -1.79 -10.31
N GLU A 64 -3.13 -2.50 -11.45
CA GLU A 64 -2.81 -3.93 -11.49
C GLU A 64 -1.36 -4.17 -11.02
N GLY A 65 -0.43 -3.28 -11.38
CA GLY A 65 0.96 -3.33 -10.93
C GLY A 65 1.08 -3.10 -9.43
N MET A 66 0.32 -2.15 -8.90
CA MET A 66 0.26 -1.84 -7.48
C MET A 66 -0.40 -2.97 -6.67
N LEU A 67 -1.52 -3.52 -7.16
CA LEU A 67 -2.22 -4.66 -6.56
C LEU A 67 -1.28 -5.87 -6.46
N THR A 68 -0.63 -6.21 -7.56
CA THR A 68 0.36 -7.29 -7.60
C THR A 68 1.48 -7.04 -6.58
N CYS A 69 1.92 -5.80 -6.39
CA CYS A 69 2.92 -5.46 -5.37
C CYS A 69 2.38 -5.70 -3.95
N ILE A 70 1.18 -5.22 -3.65
CA ILE A 70 0.50 -5.39 -2.37
C ILE A 70 0.33 -6.88 -2.04
N GLU A 71 -0.15 -7.69 -3.00
CA GLU A 71 -0.35 -9.13 -2.84
C GLU A 71 0.98 -9.87 -2.70
N LYS A 72 1.96 -9.58 -3.56
CA LYS A 72 3.28 -10.21 -3.53
C LYS A 72 4.03 -9.95 -2.22
N MET A 73 3.85 -8.77 -1.65
CA MET A 73 4.48 -8.39 -0.39
C MET A 73 3.64 -8.75 0.84
N GLY A 74 2.40 -9.22 0.65
CA GLY A 74 1.50 -9.60 1.74
C GLY A 74 0.95 -8.42 2.55
N TYR A 75 0.82 -7.24 1.93
CA TYR A 75 0.27 -6.05 2.59
C TYR A 75 -1.25 -6.08 2.66
N GLY A 76 -1.88 -6.65 1.63
CA GLY A 76 -3.32 -6.86 1.56
C GLY A 76 -3.67 -8.31 1.87
N ARG A 77 -4.89 -8.53 2.35
CA ARG A 77 -5.48 -9.87 2.37
C ARG A 77 -5.69 -10.34 0.93
N VAL A 78 -5.24 -11.56 0.64
CA VAL A 78 -5.57 -12.30 -0.59
C VAL A 78 -6.78 -13.17 -0.26
N GLU A 79 -7.87 -13.02 -1.01
CA GLU A 79 -9.07 -13.86 -0.89
C GLU A 79 -9.00 -15.10 -1.80
#